data_AF-A0A954IVI9-F1
#
_entry.id   AF-A0A954IVI9-F1
#
_cell.length_a   1.000
_cell.length_b   1.000
_cell.length_c   1.000
_cell.angle_alpha   90.00
_cell.angle_beta   90.00
_cell.angle_gamma   90.00
#
_symmetry.space_group_name_H-M   'P 1'
#
loop_
_entity.id
_entity.type
_entity.pdbx_description
1 polymer ?
#
loop_
_entity_poly.entity_id
_entity_poly.type
_entity_poly.pdbx_seq_one_letter_code
_entity_poly.pdbx_strand_id
1 'polypeptide(L)'
;MTVKRQHAFTLVELLVVMFLLTGFFLFLTQMLNSSLTVWQRGEERASIEERCATSLRLASRDFRHLVAVEDKMFRPGVEARLRGSTGNEGARSNGRFVATFVPFAGGKPVRPDEADLNPKGFDWLPEWRFVSRVERAEARRLLEARERERVIATEGQLDEITLAERVAERLRDAPAAPPVECALRVLPTTDESGCYLALYRDVRLIDSSVQKRWVDGAELPPPEEPLLTHLLHIETLFRSQWTESFGAEAAREGGPERCWDSTRAGMFPPDHPVLAFSLDAGESSATDPRDDVMPSWVQLSITVDEGPEAAYTAFLAHAIDAVTTEIRIEYPERVPPVDEVGFLKIGSEWIRYRGHEGGHLRSVLRGARFTKATEHGSGSRVHAGRQGVVRVPVAVSREHWPHVR
;
A
#
# COMPACT_ATOMS: atom_id res chain seq x y z
N MET A 1 -78.04 -41.79 7.99
CA MET A 1 -77.10 -41.50 6.88
C MET A 1 -77.08 -40.00 6.65
N THR A 2 -76.11 -39.29 7.24
CA THR A 2 -75.91 -37.85 7.05
C THR A 2 -75.16 -37.63 5.75
N VAL A 3 -75.87 -37.17 4.72
CA VAL A 3 -75.28 -36.77 3.44
C VAL A 3 -74.36 -35.58 3.72
N LYS A 4 -73.05 -35.80 3.76
CA LYS A 4 -72.06 -34.71 3.75
C LYS A 4 -72.23 -33.95 2.44
N ARG A 5 -72.81 -32.74 2.48
CA ARG A 5 -72.77 -31.81 1.36
C ARG A 5 -71.30 -31.50 1.08
N GLN A 6 -70.78 -32.04 -0.03
CA GLN A 6 -69.52 -31.60 -0.57
C GLN A 6 -69.75 -30.19 -1.12
N HIS A 7 -69.26 -29.18 -0.39
CA HIS A 7 -69.19 -27.83 -0.92
C HIS A 7 -68.16 -27.82 -2.05
N ALA A 8 -68.63 -27.85 -3.30
CA ALA A 8 -67.79 -27.62 -4.44
C ALA A 8 -67.32 -26.15 -4.38
N PHE A 9 -66.00 -25.95 -4.37
CA PHE A 9 -65.41 -24.62 -4.47
C PHE A 9 -65.94 -23.93 -5.72
N THR A 10 -66.37 -22.68 -5.56
CA THR A 10 -66.82 -21.89 -6.70
C THR A 10 -65.60 -21.49 -7.53
N LEU A 11 -65.75 -21.43 -8.86
CA LEU A 11 -64.68 -20.99 -9.78
C LEU A 11 -64.03 -19.67 -9.33
N VAL A 12 -64.85 -18.77 -8.74
CA VAL A 12 -64.41 -17.48 -8.20
C VAL A 12 -63.43 -17.64 -7.04
N GLU A 13 -63.66 -18.56 -6.11
CA GLU A 13 -62.73 -18.82 -5.00
C GLU A 13 -61.38 -19.32 -5.51
N LEU A 14 -61.39 -20.19 -6.52
CA LEU A 14 -60.14 -20.71 -7.09
C LEU A 14 -59.34 -19.61 -7.80
N LEU A 15 -60.02 -18.70 -8.51
CA LEU A 15 -59.37 -17.54 -9.13
C LEU A 15 -58.75 -16.59 -8.10
N VAL A 16 -59.46 -16.33 -6.98
CA VAL A 16 -58.94 -15.49 -5.90
C VAL A 16 -57.71 -16.13 -5.25
N VAL A 17 -57.76 -17.44 -4.96
CA VAL A 17 -56.63 -18.17 -4.39
C VAL A 17 -55.42 -18.15 -5.33
N MET A 18 -55.62 -18.37 -6.64
CA MET A 18 -54.54 -18.29 -7.62
C MET A 18 -53.92 -16.89 -7.66
N PHE A 19 -54.74 -15.83 -7.68
CA PHE A 19 -54.25 -14.45 -7.67
C PHE A 19 -53.42 -14.13 -6.43
N LEU A 20 -53.90 -14.51 -5.24
CA LEU A 20 -53.17 -14.34 -3.99
C LEU A 20 -51.85 -15.11 -3.98
N LEU A 21 -51.86 -16.35 -4.47
CA LEU A 21 -50.67 -17.18 -4.56
C LEU A 21 -49.64 -16.60 -5.54
N THR A 22 -50.09 -16.07 -6.69
CA THR A 22 -49.21 -15.35 -7.62
C THR A 22 -48.62 -14.10 -6.99
N GLY A 23 -49.43 -13.29 -6.31
CA GLY A 23 -48.94 -12.09 -5.60
C GLY A 23 -47.91 -12.44 -4.52
N PHE A 24 -48.16 -13.48 -3.73
CA PHE A 24 -47.22 -13.97 -2.72
C PHE A 24 -45.92 -14.48 -3.34
N PHE A 25 -45.99 -15.22 -4.45
CA PHE A 25 -44.82 -15.73 -5.15
C PHE A 25 -43.94 -14.59 -5.72
N LEU A 26 -44.57 -13.56 -6.29
CA LEU A 26 -43.87 -12.37 -6.76
C LEU A 26 -43.17 -11.64 -5.62
N PHE A 27 -43.87 -11.44 -4.50
CA PHE A 27 -43.30 -10.83 -3.30
C PHE A 27 -42.10 -11.63 -2.75
N LEU A 28 -42.22 -12.95 -2.66
CA LEU A 28 -41.14 -13.83 -2.18
C LEU A 28 -39.93 -13.78 -3.12
N THR A 29 -40.16 -13.74 -4.43
CA THR A 29 -39.09 -13.61 -5.44
C THR A 29 -38.36 -12.26 -5.30
N GLN A 30 -39.10 -11.17 -5.11
CA GLN A 30 -38.51 -9.84 -4.89
C GLN A 30 -37.69 -9.78 -3.59
N MET A 31 -38.22 -10.35 -2.51
CA MET A 31 -37.53 -10.42 -1.21
C MET A 31 -36.26 -11.26 -1.32
N LEU A 32 -36.31 -12.40 -2.02
CA LEU A 32 -35.15 -13.26 -2.23
C LEU A 32 -34.08 -12.54 -3.05
N ASN A 33 -34.47 -11.88 -4.16
CA ASN A 33 -33.53 -11.14 -5.00
C ASN A 33 -32.86 -9.98 -4.24
N SER A 34 -33.63 -9.25 -3.44
CA SER A 34 -33.11 -8.18 -2.57
C SER A 34 -32.15 -8.74 -1.52
N SER A 35 -32.49 -9.87 -0.89
CA SER A 35 -31.64 -10.51 0.12
C SER A 35 -30.33 -11.04 -0.48
N LEU A 36 -30.39 -11.65 -1.67
CA LEU A 36 -29.20 -12.12 -2.40
C LEU A 36 -28.31 -10.94 -2.79
N THR A 37 -28.89 -9.84 -3.25
CA THR A 37 -28.12 -8.62 -3.58
C THR A 37 -27.43 -8.03 -2.35
N VAL A 38 -28.12 -7.96 -1.21
CA VAL A 38 -27.51 -7.50 0.06
C VAL A 38 -26.41 -8.44 0.52
N TRP A 39 -26.62 -9.76 0.41
CA TRP A 39 -25.64 -10.77 0.78
C TRP A 39 -24.39 -10.70 -0.10
N GLN A 40 -24.54 -10.66 -1.43
CA GLN A 40 -23.42 -10.50 -2.37
C GLN A 40 -22.59 -9.26 -2.07
N ARG A 41 -23.24 -8.11 -1.85
CA ARG A 41 -22.56 -6.88 -1.43
C ARG A 41 -21.83 -7.03 -0.09
N GLY A 42 -22.38 -7.82 0.83
CA GLY A 42 -21.75 -8.11 2.11
C GLY A 42 -20.46 -8.93 1.93
N GLU A 43 -20.52 -9.96 1.09
CA GLU A 43 -19.40 -10.85 0.80
C GLU A 43 -18.27 -10.13 0.06
N GLU A 44 -18.62 -9.34 -0.97
CA GLU A 44 -17.66 -8.51 -1.71
C GLU A 44 -16.93 -7.54 -0.77
N ARG A 45 -17.68 -6.86 0.12
CA ARG A 45 -17.10 -5.96 1.13
C ARG A 45 -16.19 -6.70 2.10
N ALA A 46 -16.61 -7.84 2.61
CA ALA A 46 -15.83 -8.64 3.54
C ALA A 46 -14.49 -9.08 2.91
N SER A 47 -14.53 -9.51 1.65
CA SER A 47 -13.33 -9.91 0.90
C SER A 47 -12.33 -8.74 0.70
N ILE A 48 -12.82 -7.55 0.32
CA ILE A 48 -11.94 -6.36 0.21
C ILE A 48 -11.35 -5.99 1.57
N GLU A 49 -12.18 -5.98 2.62
CA GLU A 49 -11.75 -5.65 3.98
C GLU A 49 -10.68 -6.64 4.47
N GLU A 50 -10.83 -7.93 4.20
CA GLU A 50 -9.85 -8.96 4.54
C GLU A 50 -8.53 -8.77 3.78
N ARG A 51 -8.58 -8.53 2.47
CA ARG A 51 -7.40 -8.24 1.64
C ARG A 51 -6.66 -7.00 2.12
N CYS A 52 -7.42 -5.95 2.43
CA CYS A 52 -6.90 -4.70 2.97
C CYS A 52 -6.23 -4.92 4.33
N ALA A 53 -6.93 -5.57 5.27
CA ALA A 53 -6.43 -5.85 6.61
C ALA A 53 -5.18 -6.74 6.59
N THR A 54 -5.14 -7.75 5.72
CA THR A 54 -3.99 -8.65 5.55
C THR A 54 -2.77 -7.89 5.04
N SER A 55 -2.95 -7.06 4.00
CA SER A 55 -1.87 -6.26 3.42
C SER A 55 -1.33 -5.23 4.40
N LEU A 56 -2.22 -4.51 5.11
CA LEU A 56 -1.84 -3.55 6.14
C LEU A 56 -1.11 -4.24 7.30
N ARG A 57 -1.52 -5.45 7.70
CA ARG A 57 -0.86 -6.21 8.77
C ARG A 57 0.57 -6.59 8.38
N LEU A 58 0.76 -7.06 7.15
CA LEU A 58 2.08 -7.45 6.64
C LEU A 58 3.01 -6.24 6.53
N ALA A 59 2.55 -5.13 5.92
CA ALA A 59 3.32 -3.89 5.88
C ALA A 59 3.62 -3.35 7.29
N SER A 60 2.63 -3.34 8.18
CA SER A 60 2.80 -2.88 9.57
C SER A 60 3.82 -3.71 10.34
N ARG A 61 3.86 -5.01 10.09
CA ARG A 61 4.85 -5.90 10.69
C ARG A 61 6.25 -5.49 10.28
N ASP A 62 6.48 -5.21 9.02
CA ASP A 62 7.80 -4.81 8.52
C ASP A 62 8.26 -3.47 9.11
N PHE A 63 7.37 -2.47 9.18
CA PHE A 63 7.66 -1.18 9.81
C PHE A 63 7.90 -1.27 11.32
N ARG A 64 7.17 -2.15 12.02
CA ARG A 64 7.38 -2.37 13.47
C ARG A 64 8.76 -2.96 13.76
N HIS A 65 9.29 -3.76 12.85
CA HIS A 65 10.60 -4.37 12.95
C HIS A 65 11.71 -3.59 12.25
N LEU A 66 11.44 -2.34 11.87
CA LEU A 66 12.46 -1.43 11.37
C LEU A 66 13.57 -1.29 12.41
N VAL A 67 14.82 -1.49 11.98
CA VAL A 67 15.99 -1.46 12.86
C VAL A 67 16.93 -0.35 12.42
N ALA A 68 17.26 0.56 13.34
CA ALA A 68 18.44 1.38 13.22
C ALA A 68 19.68 0.47 13.41
N VAL A 69 20.52 0.33 12.39
CA VAL A 69 21.69 -0.59 12.36
C VAL A 69 22.86 -0.03 13.18
N GLU A 70 22.58 0.68 14.28
CA GLU A 70 23.56 0.94 15.34
C GLU A 70 23.56 -0.15 16.43
N ASP A 71 22.69 -1.17 16.31
CA ASP A 71 22.63 -2.28 17.26
C ASP A 71 24.00 -2.96 17.37
N LYS A 72 24.61 -2.93 18.56
CA LYS A 72 26.01 -3.33 18.86
C LYS A 72 26.37 -4.76 18.41
N MET A 73 25.36 -5.58 18.09
CA MET A 73 25.50 -6.92 17.50
C MET A 73 25.93 -6.94 16.04
N PHE A 74 25.86 -5.81 15.31
CA PHE A 74 26.40 -5.64 13.96
C PHE A 74 27.78 -4.97 13.96
N ARG A 75 28.56 -5.13 15.03
CA ARG A 75 30.01 -5.12 14.89
C ARG A 75 30.36 -6.34 14.02
N PRO A 76 30.95 -6.17 12.82
CA PRO A 76 31.74 -7.27 12.27
C PRO A 76 32.72 -7.64 13.37
N GLY A 77 32.67 -8.89 13.84
CA GLY A 77 33.34 -9.27 15.08
C GLY A 77 34.82 -8.87 15.10
N VAL A 78 35.32 -8.57 16.30
CA VAL A 78 36.76 -8.48 16.62
C VAL A 78 37.41 -7.25 15.96
N GLU A 79 37.75 -6.19 16.69
CA GLU A 79 39.03 -6.09 17.40
C GLU A 79 40.23 -6.73 16.65
N ALA A 80 40.25 -6.70 15.32
CA ALA A 80 41.50 -6.75 14.58
C ALA A 80 42.23 -5.45 14.90
N ARG A 81 43.12 -5.54 15.89
CA ARG A 81 44.24 -4.62 16.12
C ARG A 81 44.86 -4.21 14.78
N LEU A 82 44.42 -3.09 14.23
CA LEU A 82 45.19 -2.32 13.26
C LEU A 82 45.14 -0.86 13.72
N ARG A 83 45.94 -0.61 14.74
CA ARG A 83 46.59 0.69 14.89
C ARG A 83 47.48 0.87 13.66
N GLY A 84 47.20 1.92 12.89
CA GLY A 84 48.14 2.48 11.93
C GLY A 84 47.82 2.14 10.48
N SER A 85 46.88 2.88 9.89
CA SER A 85 47.02 3.41 8.53
C SER A 85 45.86 4.36 8.25
N THR A 86 46.16 5.65 8.27
CA THR A 86 45.35 6.70 7.66
C THR A 86 45.09 6.38 6.19
N GLY A 87 43.84 6.09 5.82
CA GLY A 87 43.44 5.95 4.42
C GLY A 87 42.24 5.02 4.22
N ASN A 88 41.07 5.62 4.00
CA ASN A 88 39.77 5.00 3.66
C ASN A 88 39.19 4.02 4.70
N GLU A 89 38.62 4.60 5.75
CA GLU A 89 37.69 3.89 6.63
C GLU A 89 36.39 3.58 5.88
N GLY A 90 36.06 2.28 5.86
CA GLY A 90 34.88 1.70 5.23
C GLY A 90 33.58 2.37 5.66
N ALA A 91 32.74 2.65 4.67
CA ALA A 91 31.35 3.06 4.83
C ALA A 91 30.64 2.05 5.73
N ARG A 92 30.36 2.48 6.97
CA ARG A 92 29.53 1.73 7.91
C ARG A 92 28.11 1.74 7.35
N SER A 93 27.51 0.57 7.27
CA SER A 93 26.15 0.48 6.77
C SER A 93 25.17 0.89 7.87
N ASN A 94 24.65 2.10 7.75
CA ASN A 94 23.70 2.65 8.70
C ASN A 94 22.30 2.09 8.39
N GLY A 95 21.44 2.01 9.40
CA GLY A 95 20.10 1.42 9.27
C GLY A 95 19.15 2.36 8.58
N ARG A 96 19.44 2.63 7.32
CA ARG A 96 18.81 3.68 6.56
C ARG A 96 17.36 3.33 6.25
N PHE A 97 16.48 4.27 6.53
CA PHE A 97 15.09 4.25 6.09
C PHE A 97 14.89 5.37 5.09
N VAL A 98 14.52 4.98 3.87
CA VAL A 98 14.15 5.92 2.81
C VAL A 98 12.71 5.65 2.42
N ALA A 99 11.88 6.68 2.53
CA ALA A 99 10.54 6.73 1.98
C ALA A 99 10.54 7.82 0.90
N THR A 100 10.53 7.38 -0.35
CA THR A 100 10.58 8.24 -1.52
C THR A 100 9.35 8.03 -2.40
N PHE A 101 9.22 8.84 -3.45
CA PHE A 101 8.27 8.62 -4.52
C PHE A 101 9.03 8.51 -5.84
N VAL A 102 8.69 7.49 -6.63
CA VAL A 102 9.22 7.26 -7.96
C VAL A 102 8.22 7.82 -8.97
N PRO A 103 8.63 8.71 -9.89
CA PRO A 103 7.73 9.26 -10.89
C PRO A 103 7.48 8.25 -12.01
N PHE A 104 6.24 8.19 -12.50
CA PHE A 104 5.82 7.33 -13.61
C PHE A 104 5.17 8.15 -14.72
N ALA A 105 5.44 7.74 -15.97
CA ALA A 105 4.73 8.21 -17.16
C ALA A 105 4.37 7.00 -18.02
N GLY A 106 3.08 6.85 -18.34
CA GLY A 106 2.59 5.74 -19.18
C GLY A 106 2.96 4.35 -18.62
N GLY A 107 2.90 4.20 -17.29
CA GLY A 107 3.21 2.95 -16.62
C GLY A 107 4.70 2.62 -16.45
N LYS A 108 5.60 3.52 -16.88
CA LYS A 108 7.06 3.32 -16.78
C LYS A 108 7.70 4.30 -15.81
N PRO A 109 8.71 3.88 -15.04
CA PRO A 109 9.45 4.78 -14.18
C PRO A 109 10.21 5.80 -15.04
N VAL A 110 10.21 7.05 -14.58
CA VAL A 110 10.92 8.18 -15.18
C VAL A 110 12.05 8.58 -14.24
N ARG A 111 13.08 9.24 -14.77
CA ARG A 111 14.15 9.74 -13.91
C ARG A 111 13.64 10.92 -13.06
N PRO A 112 14.01 11.01 -11.76
CA PRO A 112 13.56 12.10 -10.91
C PRO A 112 13.87 13.50 -11.46
N ASP A 113 15.06 13.69 -12.05
CA ASP A 113 15.49 14.97 -12.62
C ASP A 113 14.60 15.44 -13.78
N GLU A 114 14.05 14.51 -14.58
CA GLU A 114 13.07 14.84 -15.61
C GLU A 114 11.70 15.20 -15.00
N ALA A 115 11.32 14.53 -13.91
CA ALA A 115 10.05 14.75 -13.24
C ALA A 115 10.01 16.04 -12.43
N ASP A 116 11.13 16.43 -11.83
CA ASP A 116 11.28 17.65 -11.03
C ASP A 116 11.01 18.93 -11.85
N LEU A 117 11.26 18.89 -13.17
CA LEU A 117 10.95 20.00 -14.07
C LEU A 117 9.43 20.21 -14.27
N ASN A 118 8.64 19.16 -14.09
CA ASN A 118 7.18 19.22 -14.18
C ASN A 118 6.53 18.18 -13.25
N PRO A 119 6.55 18.39 -11.91
CA PRO A 119 6.09 17.36 -10.97
C PRO A 119 4.63 16.97 -11.16
N LYS A 120 3.81 17.87 -11.70
CA LYS A 120 2.39 17.63 -11.98
C LYS A 120 2.14 16.79 -13.24
N GLY A 121 3.16 16.52 -14.03
CA GLY A 121 3.08 15.72 -15.25
C GLY A 121 3.22 14.22 -15.05
N PHE A 122 3.53 13.77 -13.82
CA PHE A 122 3.89 12.39 -13.52
C PHE A 122 3.04 11.85 -12.36
N ASP A 123 2.82 10.55 -12.37
CA ASP A 123 2.26 9.83 -11.24
C ASP A 123 3.39 9.50 -10.27
N TRP A 124 3.37 10.09 -9.08
CA TRP A 124 4.35 9.83 -8.04
C TRP A 124 3.90 8.67 -7.18
N LEU A 125 4.54 7.52 -7.34
CA LEU A 125 4.20 6.30 -6.61
C LEU A 125 5.21 6.06 -5.48
N PRO A 126 4.74 5.77 -4.25
CA PRO A 126 5.64 5.63 -3.13
C PRO A 126 6.49 4.35 -3.21
N GLU A 127 7.70 4.48 -2.71
CA GLU A 127 8.65 3.40 -2.54
C GLU A 127 9.33 3.53 -1.17
N TRP A 128 9.29 2.46 -0.38
CA TRP A 128 9.91 2.41 0.93
C TRP A 128 11.03 1.39 0.91
N ARG A 129 12.23 1.79 1.35
CA ARG A 129 13.41 0.93 1.48
C ARG A 129 13.94 1.05 2.90
N PHE A 130 14.09 -0.07 3.58
CA PHE A 130 14.56 -0.08 4.96
C PHE A 130 15.24 -1.39 5.33
N VAL A 131 16.00 -1.34 6.42
CA VAL A 131 16.49 -2.54 7.10
C VAL A 131 15.50 -2.96 8.17
N SER A 132 15.14 -4.24 8.19
CA SER A 132 14.18 -4.80 9.13
C SER A 132 14.66 -6.15 9.67
N ARG A 133 14.03 -6.62 10.75
CA ARG A 133 14.10 -8.01 11.20
C ARG A 133 12.84 -8.73 10.76
N VAL A 134 13.00 -9.85 10.07
CA VAL A 134 11.89 -10.75 9.74
C VAL A 134 11.70 -11.83 10.78
N GLU A 135 10.51 -12.44 10.78
CA GLU A 135 10.23 -13.58 11.65
C GLU A 135 11.18 -14.75 11.38
N ARG A 136 11.47 -15.53 12.42
CA ARG A 136 12.41 -16.66 12.35
C ARG A 136 12.10 -17.64 11.22
N ALA A 137 10.82 -17.91 10.94
CA ALA A 137 10.40 -18.79 9.85
C ALA A 137 10.69 -18.18 8.47
N GLU A 138 10.49 -16.88 8.30
CA GLU A 138 10.80 -16.16 7.06
C GLU A 138 12.30 -16.01 6.86
N ALA A 139 13.04 -15.62 7.90
CA ALA A 139 14.51 -15.62 7.93
C ALA A 139 15.08 -16.97 7.50
N ARG A 140 14.55 -18.06 8.07
CA ARG A 140 14.99 -19.42 7.74
C ARG A 140 14.74 -19.76 6.27
N ARG A 141 13.55 -19.46 5.73
CA ARG A 141 13.26 -19.68 4.30
C ARG A 141 14.21 -18.92 3.38
N LEU A 142 14.50 -17.66 3.69
CA LEU A 142 15.44 -16.83 2.92
C LEU A 142 16.87 -17.39 3.00
N LEU A 143 17.30 -17.83 4.18
CA LEU A 143 18.62 -18.44 4.38
C LEU A 143 18.72 -19.78 3.64
N GLU A 144 17.69 -20.63 3.72
CA GLU A 144 17.61 -21.90 2.99
C GLU A 144 17.72 -21.70 1.48
N ALA A 145 16.95 -20.76 0.92
CA ALA A 145 17.01 -20.43 -0.51
C ALA A 145 18.42 -19.97 -0.93
N ARG A 146 19.02 -19.06 -0.17
CA ARG A 146 20.37 -18.54 -0.45
C ARG A 146 21.44 -19.63 -0.36
N GLU A 147 21.43 -20.43 0.71
CA GLU A 147 22.42 -21.49 0.87
C GLU A 147 22.24 -22.59 -0.18
N ARG A 148 21.00 -22.85 -0.63
CA ARG A 148 20.73 -23.75 -1.76
C ARG A 148 21.39 -23.25 -3.04
N GLU A 149 21.21 -21.98 -3.39
CA GLU A 149 21.87 -21.37 -4.55
C GLU A 149 23.40 -21.44 -4.44
N ARG A 150 23.96 -21.13 -3.26
CA ARG A 150 25.40 -21.21 -3.02
C ARG A 150 25.94 -22.62 -3.15
N VAL A 151 25.27 -23.63 -2.60
CA VAL A 151 25.67 -25.04 -2.74
C VAL A 151 25.66 -25.42 -4.21
N ILE A 152 24.60 -25.10 -4.95
CA ILE A 152 24.51 -25.38 -6.39
C ILE A 152 25.64 -24.69 -7.17
N ALA A 153 25.93 -23.43 -6.84
CA ALA A 153 26.99 -22.67 -7.50
C ALA A 153 28.39 -23.22 -7.21
N THR A 154 28.64 -23.73 -5.99
CA THR A 154 29.97 -24.22 -5.58
C THR A 154 30.21 -25.70 -5.90
N GLU A 155 29.17 -26.54 -5.75
CA GLU A 155 29.27 -28.00 -5.80
C GLU A 155 28.61 -28.58 -7.07
N GLY A 156 27.92 -27.76 -7.85
CA GLY A 156 27.16 -28.19 -9.03
C GLY A 156 25.75 -28.69 -8.67
N GLN A 157 25.09 -29.31 -9.65
CA GLN A 157 23.77 -29.92 -9.43
C GLN A 157 23.92 -31.19 -8.58
N LEU A 158 23.25 -31.22 -7.43
CA LEU A 158 23.18 -32.35 -6.51
C LEU A 158 21.76 -32.93 -6.55
N ASP A 159 21.59 -34.18 -6.13
CA ASP A 159 20.26 -34.72 -5.86
C ASP A 159 19.59 -33.99 -4.67
N GLU A 160 18.26 -34.03 -4.60
CA GLU A 160 17.48 -33.23 -3.64
C GLU A 160 17.82 -33.57 -2.18
N ILE A 161 18.14 -34.84 -1.86
CA ILE A 161 18.47 -35.27 -0.50
C ILE A 161 19.84 -34.72 -0.13
N THR A 162 20.86 -34.92 -0.96
CA THR A 162 22.21 -34.40 -0.72
C THR A 162 22.22 -32.87 -0.63
N LEU A 163 21.46 -32.19 -1.51
CA LEU A 163 21.31 -30.74 -1.47
C LEU A 163 20.68 -30.27 -0.16
N ALA A 164 19.61 -30.92 0.30
CA ALA A 164 18.97 -30.60 1.58
C ALA A 164 19.90 -30.80 2.78
N GLU A 165 20.69 -31.88 2.79
CA GLU A 165 21.69 -32.15 3.84
C GLU A 165 22.80 -31.07 3.87
N ARG A 166 23.33 -30.69 2.69
CA ARG A 166 24.33 -29.63 2.56
C ARG A 166 23.81 -28.27 3.01
N VAL A 167 22.58 -27.94 2.62
CA VAL A 167 21.92 -26.70 3.05
C VAL A 167 21.71 -26.72 4.57
N ALA A 168 21.21 -27.82 5.14
CA ALA A 168 21.01 -27.97 6.58
C ALA A 168 22.33 -27.83 7.36
N GLU A 169 23.42 -28.39 6.83
CA GLU A 169 24.76 -28.26 7.41
C GLU A 169 25.21 -26.79 7.46
N ARG A 170 25.10 -26.05 6.34
CA ARG A 170 25.47 -24.63 6.29
C ARG A 170 24.60 -23.74 7.17
N LEU A 171 23.35 -24.13 7.41
CA LEU A 171 22.42 -23.39 8.28
C LEU A 171 22.69 -23.58 9.77
N ARG A 172 23.48 -24.58 10.19
CA ARG A 172 23.79 -24.79 11.62
C ARG A 172 24.48 -23.58 12.25
N ASP A 173 25.32 -22.89 11.48
CA ASP A 173 26.09 -21.73 11.93
C ASP A 173 25.42 -20.39 11.55
N ALA A 174 24.29 -20.43 10.85
CA ALA A 174 23.59 -19.21 10.42
C ALA A 174 22.87 -18.53 11.61
N PRO A 175 22.86 -17.19 11.68
CA PRO A 175 22.08 -16.49 12.69
C PRO A 175 20.60 -16.81 12.54
N ALA A 176 19.88 -16.96 13.66
CA ALA A 176 18.46 -17.34 13.63
C ALA A 176 17.54 -16.26 13.04
N ALA A 177 17.96 -14.99 13.09
CA ALA A 177 17.19 -13.84 12.60
C ALA A 177 18.14 -12.76 12.07
N PRO A 178 18.81 -12.98 10.92
CA PRO A 178 19.61 -11.95 10.28
C PRO A 178 18.72 -10.75 9.92
N PRO A 179 19.26 -9.53 9.92
CA PRO A 179 18.58 -8.41 9.33
C PRO A 179 18.45 -8.62 7.82
N VAL A 180 17.40 -8.04 7.28
CA VAL A 180 17.09 -8.06 5.87
C VAL A 180 16.91 -6.64 5.37
N GLU A 181 17.16 -6.44 4.09
CA GLU A 181 16.64 -5.29 3.37
C GLU A 181 15.23 -5.63 2.91
N CYS A 182 14.29 -4.75 3.26
CA CYS A 182 12.92 -4.79 2.79
C CYS A 182 12.71 -3.61 1.83
N ALA A 183 12.01 -3.87 0.74
CA ALA A 183 11.44 -2.84 -0.11
C ALA A 183 9.94 -3.07 -0.25
N LEU A 184 9.16 -2.01 -0.05
CA LEU A 184 7.75 -1.97 -0.40
C LEU A 184 7.61 -1.02 -1.59
N ARG A 185 7.06 -1.53 -2.70
CA ARG A 185 6.96 -0.78 -3.96
C ARG A 185 5.53 -0.73 -4.43
N VAL A 186 5.12 0.42 -4.95
CA VAL A 186 3.83 0.54 -5.63
C VAL A 186 4.06 0.78 -7.10
N LEU A 187 3.53 -0.11 -7.92
CA LEU A 187 3.71 -0.08 -9.37
C LEU A 187 2.35 -0.07 -10.06
N PRO A 188 2.23 0.59 -11.23
CA PRO A 188 1.04 0.52 -12.04
C PRO A 188 0.86 -0.89 -12.61
N THR A 189 -0.38 -1.36 -12.67
CA THR A 189 -0.70 -2.61 -13.36
C THR A 189 -0.88 -2.37 -14.85
N THR A 190 -0.60 -3.38 -15.68
CA THR A 190 -0.75 -3.30 -17.15
C THR A 190 -2.21 -3.42 -17.60
N ASP A 191 -3.18 -3.17 -16.71
CA ASP A 191 -4.59 -3.24 -17.07
C ASP A 191 -4.99 -2.12 -18.04
N GLU A 192 -6.03 -2.38 -18.83
CA GLU A 192 -6.51 -1.45 -19.86
C GLU A 192 -7.08 -0.15 -19.29
N SER A 193 -7.35 -0.08 -17.99
CA SER A 193 -7.92 1.11 -17.35
C SER A 193 -6.87 2.10 -16.87
N GLY A 194 -5.62 1.67 -16.67
CA GLY A 194 -4.56 2.47 -16.07
C GLY A 194 -4.87 2.94 -14.64
N CYS A 195 -5.96 2.41 -14.04
CA CYS A 195 -6.47 2.84 -12.74
C CYS A 195 -5.79 2.11 -11.60
N TYR A 196 -5.50 0.82 -11.76
CA TYR A 196 -5.03 0.00 -10.65
C TYR A 196 -3.52 0.06 -10.51
N LEU A 197 -3.13 -0.21 -9.28
CA LEU A 197 -1.77 -0.35 -8.81
C LEU A 197 -1.65 -1.73 -8.17
N ALA A 198 -0.42 -2.15 -7.97
CA ALA A 198 -0.08 -3.29 -7.14
C ALA A 198 0.98 -2.89 -6.12
N LEU A 199 0.80 -3.36 -4.88
CA LEU A 199 1.79 -3.25 -3.82
C LEU A 199 2.64 -4.51 -3.86
N TYR A 200 3.95 -4.35 -3.93
CA TYR A 200 4.94 -5.42 -3.89
C TYR A 200 5.75 -5.32 -2.62
N ARG A 201 6.22 -6.48 -2.15
CA ARG A 201 7.09 -6.60 -1.00
C ARG A 201 8.28 -7.47 -1.37
N ASP A 202 9.44 -6.85 -1.46
CA ASP A 202 10.70 -7.52 -1.75
C ASP A 202 11.52 -7.61 -0.46
N VAL A 203 12.14 -8.76 -0.24
CA VAL A 203 13.00 -8.99 0.92
C VAL A 203 14.25 -9.70 0.48
N ARG A 204 15.40 -9.21 0.94
CA ARG A 204 16.67 -9.91 0.75
C ARG A 204 17.53 -9.90 2.00
N LEU A 205 18.33 -10.94 2.15
CA LEU A 205 19.33 -11.01 3.21
C LEU A 205 20.41 -9.96 2.99
N ILE A 206 20.82 -9.28 4.06
CA ILE A 206 22.00 -8.42 4.03
C ILE A 206 23.23 -9.32 3.97
N ASP A 207 24.04 -9.15 2.94
CA ASP A 207 25.29 -9.85 2.73
C ASP A 207 26.43 -8.83 2.68
N SER A 208 27.47 -9.05 3.50
CA SER A 208 28.65 -8.18 3.54
C SER A 208 29.43 -8.15 2.22
N SER A 209 29.25 -9.16 1.37
CA SER A 209 29.89 -9.22 0.05
C SER A 209 29.19 -8.35 -1.02
N VAL A 210 27.95 -7.95 -0.78
CA VAL A 210 27.18 -7.14 -1.74
C VAL A 210 27.66 -5.69 -1.65
N GLN A 211 28.30 -5.22 -2.73
CA GLN A 211 28.85 -3.87 -2.80
C GLN A 211 27.79 -2.76 -2.74
N LYS A 212 26.51 -3.05 -3.02
CA LYS A 212 25.43 -2.03 -3.06
C LYS A 212 24.12 -2.51 -2.43
N ARG A 213 23.65 -1.77 -1.43
CA ARG A 213 22.39 -2.02 -0.72
C ARG A 213 21.21 -1.30 -1.38
N TRP A 214 20.00 -1.83 -1.27
CA TRP A 214 18.80 -1.17 -1.80
C TRP A 214 18.55 0.16 -1.09
N VAL A 215 18.78 0.18 0.22
CA VAL A 215 18.72 1.39 1.05
C VAL A 215 19.77 2.44 0.64
N ASP A 216 20.83 2.02 -0.05
CA ASP A 216 21.88 2.90 -0.58
C ASP A 216 21.66 3.26 -2.06
N GLY A 217 20.40 3.17 -2.52
CA GLY A 217 20.01 3.54 -3.88
C GLY A 217 20.32 2.50 -4.96
N ALA A 218 20.68 1.27 -4.59
CA ALA A 218 20.81 0.19 -5.58
C ALA A 218 19.49 -0.08 -6.30
N GLU A 219 19.58 -0.55 -7.55
CA GLU A 219 18.40 -0.94 -8.32
C GLU A 219 17.71 -2.15 -7.69
N LEU A 220 16.37 -2.11 -7.65
CA LEU A 220 15.56 -3.21 -7.18
C LEU A 220 15.33 -4.21 -8.32
N PRO A 221 15.38 -5.53 -8.05
CA PRO A 221 15.05 -6.51 -9.08
C PRO A 221 13.59 -6.34 -9.54
N PRO A 222 13.21 -6.85 -10.72
CA PRO A 222 11.81 -6.95 -11.09
C PRO A 222 11.02 -7.66 -9.99
N PRO A 223 9.88 -7.12 -9.55
CA PRO A 223 9.08 -7.79 -8.53
C PRO A 223 8.47 -9.08 -9.08
N GLU A 224 8.31 -10.07 -8.21
CA GLU A 224 7.72 -11.37 -8.57
C GLU A 224 6.19 -11.37 -8.37
N GLU A 225 5.75 -11.31 -7.11
CA GLU A 225 4.33 -11.43 -6.75
C GLU A 225 3.83 -10.20 -5.98
N PRO A 226 2.66 -9.65 -6.36
CA PRO A 226 2.08 -8.53 -5.63
C PRO A 226 1.52 -9.01 -4.28
N LEU A 227 1.86 -8.27 -3.22
CA LEU A 227 1.22 -8.38 -1.90
C LEU A 227 -0.27 -8.03 -1.98
N LEU A 228 -0.61 -7.07 -2.84
CA LEU A 228 -1.97 -6.59 -3.02
C LEU A 228 -2.16 -6.08 -4.45
N THR A 229 -3.19 -6.58 -5.12
CA THR A 229 -3.67 -6.12 -6.43
C THR A 229 -4.90 -5.21 -6.28
N HIS A 230 -5.34 -4.59 -7.38
CA HIS A 230 -6.51 -3.69 -7.41
C HIS A 230 -6.39 -2.54 -6.38
N LEU A 231 -5.15 -2.14 -6.09
CA LEU A 231 -4.87 -1.00 -5.23
C LEU A 231 -5.18 0.25 -6.04
N LEU A 232 -6.08 1.12 -5.56
CA LEU A 232 -6.34 2.39 -6.21
C LEU A 232 -5.36 3.47 -5.76
N HIS A 233 -4.97 3.42 -4.48
CA HIS A 233 -4.09 4.40 -3.85
C HIS A 233 -3.50 3.85 -2.56
N ILE A 234 -2.27 4.27 -2.27
CA ILE A 234 -1.63 4.10 -0.97
C ILE A 234 -1.06 5.47 -0.56
N GLU A 235 -1.19 5.79 0.72
CA GLU A 235 -0.60 6.97 1.33
C GLU A 235 0.15 6.54 2.57
N THR A 236 1.36 7.07 2.72
CA THR A 236 2.14 6.93 3.93
C THR A 236 2.43 8.31 4.49
N LEU A 237 2.14 8.47 5.77
CA LEU A 237 2.38 9.68 6.52
C LEU A 237 3.31 9.34 7.69
N PHE A 238 4.32 10.19 7.91
CA PHE A 238 5.34 10.00 8.93
C PHE A 238 5.17 11.04 10.02
N ARG A 239 5.25 10.59 11.27
CA ARG A 239 5.25 11.51 12.40
C ARG A 239 6.67 12.03 12.62
N SER A 240 6.89 13.33 12.39
CA SER A 240 8.10 14.07 12.76
C SER A 240 7.95 14.69 14.16
N GLN A 241 8.99 15.39 14.62
CA GLN A 241 8.97 16.13 15.90
C GLN A 241 8.00 17.32 15.91
N TRP A 242 7.56 17.76 14.73
CA TRP A 242 6.59 18.82 14.57
C TRP A 242 5.17 18.31 14.33
N THR A 243 4.98 16.99 14.19
CA THR A 243 3.65 16.42 13.94
C THR A 243 2.84 16.31 15.23
N GLU A 244 1.82 17.14 15.32
CA GLU A 244 0.82 17.13 16.39
C GLU A 244 -0.27 16.08 16.12
N SER A 245 -0.72 15.98 14.86
CA SER A 245 -1.82 15.10 14.46
C SER A 245 -1.66 14.58 13.03
N PHE A 246 -1.97 13.30 12.82
CA PHE A 246 -2.10 12.73 11.47
C PHE A 246 -3.34 13.20 10.71
N GLY A 247 -4.30 13.84 11.39
CA GLY A 247 -5.49 14.41 10.76
C GLY A 247 -5.27 15.84 10.24
N ALA A 248 -4.17 16.48 10.62
CA ALA A 248 -3.78 17.76 10.04
C ALA A 248 -3.31 17.57 8.59
N GLU A 249 -3.40 18.64 7.80
CA GLU A 249 -2.94 18.61 6.41
C GLU A 249 -1.44 18.34 6.37
N ALA A 250 -1.04 17.28 5.67
CA ALA A 250 0.36 16.89 5.55
C ALA A 250 1.21 18.00 4.93
N ALA A 251 2.46 18.12 5.38
CA ALA A 251 3.39 19.19 5.01
C ALA A 251 2.94 20.63 5.39
N ARG A 252 1.97 20.77 6.31
CA ARG A 252 1.71 22.03 7.03
C ARG A 252 2.25 21.97 8.45
N GLU A 253 2.34 23.12 9.10
CA GLU A 253 2.68 23.23 10.53
C GLU A 253 1.77 22.30 11.35
N GLY A 254 2.37 21.46 12.21
CA GLY A 254 1.64 20.46 12.99
C GLY A 254 1.27 19.17 12.25
N GLY A 255 1.45 19.12 10.92
CA GLY A 255 1.10 17.99 10.06
C GLY A 255 2.17 16.89 10.00
N PRO A 256 1.82 15.71 9.45
CA PRO A 256 2.79 14.66 9.16
C PRO A 256 3.57 14.91 7.86
N GLU A 257 4.72 14.26 7.74
CA GLU A 257 5.54 14.26 6.53
C GLU A 257 5.04 13.20 5.53
N ARG A 258 5.23 13.43 4.23
CA ARG A 258 4.88 12.47 3.16
C ARG A 258 6.05 11.62 2.70
N CYS A 259 7.24 12.20 2.72
CA CYS A 259 8.51 11.53 2.47
C CYS A 259 9.31 11.40 3.77
N TRP A 260 10.35 10.59 3.74
CA TRP A 260 11.28 10.47 4.86
C TRP A 260 12.66 10.07 4.35
N ASP A 261 13.69 10.80 4.74
CA ASP A 261 15.08 10.36 4.59
C ASP A 261 15.73 10.34 5.96
N SER A 262 16.00 9.14 6.48
CA SER A 262 16.59 9.04 7.81
C SER A 262 17.94 9.73 7.91
N THR A 263 18.69 9.81 6.81
CA THR A 263 20.03 10.42 6.78
C THR A 263 20.01 11.93 6.71
N ARG A 264 18.84 12.56 6.51
CA ARG A 264 18.68 14.02 6.39
C ARG A 264 19.64 14.63 5.35
N ALA A 265 19.94 13.88 4.30
CA ALA A 265 21.10 14.10 3.44
C ALA A 265 20.88 15.11 2.31
N GLY A 266 19.82 15.93 2.37
CA GLY A 266 19.45 16.77 1.23
C GLY A 266 18.91 15.99 0.04
N MET A 267 18.36 14.78 0.25
CA MET A 267 17.84 13.96 -0.86
C MET A 267 16.66 14.63 -1.59
N PHE A 268 15.95 15.54 -0.93
CA PHE A 268 14.74 16.14 -1.46
C PHE A 268 14.82 17.66 -1.50
N PRO A 269 14.32 18.31 -2.56
CA PRO A 269 14.22 19.77 -2.58
C PRO A 269 13.24 20.23 -1.48
N PRO A 270 13.61 21.23 -0.66
CA PRO A 270 12.79 21.68 0.47
C PRO A 270 11.47 22.33 0.04
N ASP A 271 11.40 22.80 -1.21
CA ASP A 271 10.23 23.40 -1.83
C ASP A 271 9.44 22.41 -2.71
N HIS A 272 9.84 21.14 -2.77
CA HIS A 272 9.15 20.16 -3.61
C HIS A 272 7.76 19.84 -3.03
N PRO A 273 6.67 19.97 -3.82
CA PRO A 273 5.30 19.85 -3.31
C PRO A 273 4.94 18.45 -2.78
N VAL A 274 5.71 17.43 -3.14
CA VAL A 274 5.50 16.02 -2.75
C VAL A 274 6.65 15.50 -1.87
N LEU A 275 7.86 16.01 -2.07
CA LEU A 275 9.09 15.44 -1.53
C LEU A 275 9.72 16.32 -0.45
N ALA A 276 9.14 17.48 -0.12
CA ALA A 276 9.67 18.33 0.94
C ALA A 276 9.81 17.53 2.25
N PHE A 277 11.03 17.49 2.78
CA PHE A 277 11.36 16.86 4.04
C PHE A 277 11.83 17.92 5.02
N SER A 278 11.00 18.21 6.02
CA SER A 278 11.21 19.31 6.97
C SER A 278 12.46 19.16 7.83
N LEU A 279 12.95 17.93 8.04
CA LEU A 279 14.11 17.64 8.89
C LEU A 279 15.44 17.69 8.13
N ASP A 280 15.47 18.06 6.84
CA ASP A 280 16.70 18.08 6.05
C ASP A 280 17.85 18.87 6.72
N ALA A 281 19.06 18.29 6.73
CA ALA A 281 20.30 18.87 7.25
C ALA A 281 21.38 19.03 6.16
N GLY A 282 21.10 18.63 4.93
CA GLY A 282 22.01 18.69 3.80
C GLY A 282 23.02 17.53 3.72
N GLU A 283 23.82 17.54 2.65
CA GLU A 283 24.71 16.43 2.25
C GLU A 283 25.69 15.99 3.35
N SER A 284 26.09 16.89 4.25
CA SER A 284 26.98 16.54 5.36
C SER A 284 26.41 15.47 6.29
N SER A 285 25.09 15.43 6.45
CA SER A 285 24.41 14.45 7.31
C SER A 285 24.44 13.04 6.72
N ALA A 286 24.60 12.89 5.40
CA ALA A 286 24.66 11.60 4.71
C ALA A 286 25.75 10.65 5.26
N THR A 287 26.80 11.23 5.84
CA THR A 287 27.97 10.49 6.33
C THR A 287 28.03 10.35 7.86
N ASP A 288 27.12 10.99 8.60
CA ASP A 288 27.08 10.90 10.07
C ASP A 288 25.89 10.04 10.55
N PRO A 289 26.08 8.74 10.85
CA PRO A 289 25.02 7.87 11.37
C PRO A 289 24.32 8.41 12.62
N ARG A 290 25.00 9.24 13.41
CA ARG A 290 24.45 9.75 14.67
C ARG A 290 23.41 10.85 14.44
N ASP A 291 23.35 11.39 13.23
CA ASP A 291 22.33 12.32 12.79
C ASP A 291 21.12 11.61 12.14
N ASP A 292 21.13 10.27 12.11
CA ASP A 292 19.99 9.51 11.60
C ASP A 292 18.73 9.75 12.46
N VAL A 293 17.64 10.15 11.81
CA VAL A 293 16.33 10.35 12.44
C VAL A 293 15.32 9.34 11.89
N MET A 294 14.71 8.58 12.79
CA MET A 294 13.64 7.64 12.46
C MET A 294 12.29 8.24 12.85
N PRO A 295 11.22 8.05 12.06
CA PRO A 295 9.91 8.55 12.42
C PRO A 295 9.42 7.82 13.68
N SER A 296 8.69 8.49 14.56
CA SER A 296 8.17 7.83 15.77
C SER A 296 6.95 6.95 15.47
N TRP A 297 6.19 7.32 14.43
CA TRP A 297 5.02 6.61 13.94
C TRP A 297 4.92 6.72 12.43
N VAL A 298 4.35 5.68 11.81
CA VAL A 298 3.98 5.63 10.40
C VAL A 298 2.48 5.40 10.31
N GLN A 299 1.74 6.23 9.60
CA GLN A 299 0.36 5.95 9.23
C GLN A 299 0.32 5.46 7.78
N LEU A 300 -0.11 4.22 7.57
CA LEU A 300 -0.36 3.65 6.26
C LEU A 300 -1.86 3.69 5.98
N SER A 301 -2.22 4.20 4.80
CA SER A 301 -3.59 4.16 4.31
C SER A 301 -3.61 3.52 2.94
N ILE A 302 -4.41 2.47 2.74
CA ILE A 302 -4.59 1.84 1.42
C ILE A 302 -6.05 1.93 1.01
N THR A 303 -6.29 2.20 -0.27
CA THR A 303 -7.62 2.19 -0.88
C THR A 303 -7.68 1.08 -1.92
N VAL A 304 -8.53 0.09 -1.72
CA VAL A 304 -8.60 -1.14 -2.55
C VAL A 304 -9.95 -1.22 -3.23
N ASP A 305 -9.97 -1.63 -4.49
CA ASP A 305 -11.19 -1.91 -5.24
C ASP A 305 -11.44 -3.42 -5.37
N GLU A 306 -12.67 -3.77 -5.76
CA GLU A 306 -13.05 -5.15 -6.05
C GLU A 306 -12.28 -5.71 -7.26
N GLY A 307 -11.92 -4.84 -8.21
CA GLY A 307 -11.18 -5.18 -9.41
C GLY A 307 -12.03 -5.09 -10.68
N PRO A 308 -11.42 -5.28 -11.87
CA PRO A 308 -12.08 -5.05 -13.15
C PRO A 308 -13.33 -5.92 -13.36
N GLU A 309 -13.31 -7.17 -12.89
CA GLU A 309 -14.39 -8.15 -13.07
C GLU A 309 -15.59 -7.94 -12.14
N ALA A 310 -15.52 -6.96 -11.24
CA ALA A 310 -16.59 -6.69 -10.31
C ALA A 310 -17.85 -6.19 -11.04
N ALA A 311 -18.97 -6.89 -10.85
CA ALA A 311 -20.26 -6.51 -11.40
C ALA A 311 -20.82 -5.22 -10.74
N TYR A 312 -20.32 -4.87 -9.55
CA TYR A 312 -20.84 -3.80 -8.71
C TYR A 312 -20.06 -2.48 -8.86
N THR A 313 -20.19 -1.85 -10.02
CA THR A 313 -19.45 -0.62 -10.38
C THR A 313 -20.37 0.57 -10.72
N ALA A 314 -20.01 1.77 -10.28
CA ALA A 314 -20.68 3.00 -10.70
C ALA A 314 -20.07 3.52 -12.00
N PHE A 315 -20.82 4.34 -12.74
CA PHE A 315 -20.37 4.94 -14.00
C PHE A 315 -20.72 6.42 -14.05
N LEU A 316 -19.96 7.22 -14.81
CA LEU A 316 -20.34 8.59 -15.10
C LEU A 316 -21.60 8.63 -15.97
N ALA A 317 -22.62 9.37 -15.53
CA ALA A 317 -23.85 9.53 -16.31
C ALA A 317 -23.66 10.45 -17.53
N HIS A 318 -22.72 11.40 -17.43
CA HIS A 318 -22.39 12.36 -18.49
C HIS A 318 -20.88 12.54 -18.56
N ALA A 319 -20.38 12.92 -19.73
CA ALA A 319 -18.99 13.36 -19.87
C ALA A 319 -18.74 14.60 -19.00
N ILE A 320 -17.54 14.70 -18.43
CA ILE A 320 -17.11 15.83 -17.60
C ILE A 320 -15.81 16.39 -18.17
N ASP A 321 -15.73 17.72 -18.29
CA ASP A 321 -14.49 18.43 -18.67
C ASP A 321 -13.65 18.73 -17.43
N ALA A 322 -12.44 19.28 -17.57
CA ALA A 322 -11.52 19.59 -16.46
C ALA A 322 -12.07 20.55 -15.37
N VAL A 323 -13.08 21.37 -15.67
CA VAL A 323 -13.63 22.40 -14.76
C VAL A 323 -15.01 22.05 -14.20
N THR A 324 -15.59 20.94 -14.65
CA THR A 324 -16.91 20.46 -14.20
C THR A 324 -16.90 20.20 -12.70
N THR A 325 -17.83 20.83 -11.99
CA THR A 325 -18.00 20.68 -10.53
C THR A 325 -19.24 19.88 -10.15
N GLU A 326 -20.20 19.75 -11.06
CA GLU A 326 -21.39 18.92 -10.89
C GLU A 326 -21.18 17.58 -11.58
N ILE A 327 -20.98 16.53 -10.80
CA ILE A 327 -20.74 15.18 -11.33
C ILE A 327 -21.95 14.31 -11.03
N ARG A 328 -22.50 13.72 -12.10
CA ARG A 328 -23.57 12.74 -12.03
C ARG A 328 -23.03 11.33 -12.25
N ILE A 329 -23.44 10.41 -11.39
CA ILE A 329 -23.11 9.00 -11.47
C ILE A 329 -24.36 8.15 -11.63
N GLU A 330 -24.25 7.10 -12.44
CA GLU A 330 -25.19 6.00 -12.50
C GLU A 330 -24.91 5.02 -11.35
N TYR A 331 -25.98 4.44 -10.80
CA TYR A 331 -25.92 3.52 -9.66
C TYR A 331 -25.24 4.11 -8.42
N PRO A 332 -25.73 5.26 -7.90
CA PRO A 332 -25.12 5.94 -6.75
C PRO A 332 -25.08 5.08 -5.49
N GLU A 333 -25.95 4.08 -5.36
CA GLU A 333 -25.92 3.12 -4.26
C GLU A 333 -24.63 2.27 -4.21
N ARG A 334 -23.84 2.26 -5.30
CA ARG A 334 -22.55 1.58 -5.40
C ARG A 334 -21.39 2.42 -4.85
N VAL A 335 -21.60 3.72 -4.67
CA VAL A 335 -20.65 4.60 -4.01
C VAL A 335 -20.91 4.55 -2.50
N PRO A 336 -19.88 4.35 -1.65
CA PRO A 336 -20.06 4.36 -0.22
C PRO A 336 -20.67 5.69 0.25
N PRO A 337 -21.67 5.67 1.16
CA PRO A 337 -22.06 6.89 1.85
C PRO A 337 -20.85 7.37 2.67
N VAL A 338 -20.66 8.69 2.72
CA VAL A 338 -19.56 9.29 3.47
C VAL A 338 -20.10 10.29 4.47
N ASP A 339 -19.67 10.15 5.72
CA ASP A 339 -20.07 11.03 6.81
C ASP A 339 -19.34 12.38 6.73
N GLU A 340 -18.09 12.37 6.25
CA GLU A 340 -17.24 13.58 6.16
C GLU A 340 -16.69 13.83 4.74
N VAL A 341 -15.79 12.96 4.28
CA VAL A 341 -15.07 13.12 3.02
C VAL A 341 -14.87 11.76 2.37
N GLY A 342 -15.28 11.65 1.12
CA GLY A 342 -15.03 10.50 0.26
C GLY A 342 -14.06 10.82 -0.87
N PHE A 343 -13.50 9.75 -1.43
CA PHE A 343 -12.69 9.80 -2.64
C PHE A 343 -13.21 8.80 -3.67
N LEU A 344 -13.20 9.19 -4.94
CA LEU A 344 -13.51 8.35 -6.09
C LEU A 344 -12.36 8.46 -7.08
N LYS A 345 -12.11 7.40 -7.84
CA LYS A 345 -11.14 7.43 -8.93
C LYS A 345 -11.84 7.21 -10.28
N ILE A 346 -11.49 8.00 -11.29
CA ILE A 346 -11.96 7.85 -12.67
C ILE A 346 -10.72 7.97 -13.56
N GLY A 347 -10.36 6.89 -14.26
CA GLY A 347 -9.06 6.81 -14.94
C GLY A 347 -7.91 7.05 -13.94
N SER A 348 -7.01 7.96 -14.27
CA SER A 348 -5.92 8.39 -13.39
C SER A 348 -6.31 9.47 -12.38
N GLU A 349 -7.52 10.04 -12.44
CA GLU A 349 -7.93 11.17 -11.60
C GLU A 349 -8.61 10.73 -10.30
N TRP A 350 -8.14 11.28 -9.19
CA TRP A 350 -8.82 11.25 -7.91
C TRP A 350 -9.73 12.47 -7.72
N ILE A 351 -10.95 12.20 -7.29
CA ILE A 351 -11.98 13.20 -7.02
C ILE A 351 -12.41 13.06 -5.56
N ARG A 352 -12.33 14.16 -4.81
CA ARG A 352 -12.82 14.27 -3.44
C ARG A 352 -14.27 14.75 -3.45
N TYR A 353 -15.13 14.20 -2.60
CA TYR A 353 -16.54 14.60 -2.45
C TYR A 353 -16.96 14.55 -0.98
N ARG A 354 -18.09 15.17 -0.60
CA ARG A 354 -18.63 15.14 0.78
C ARG A 354 -19.95 14.38 0.94
N GLY A 355 -20.40 13.72 -0.11
CA GLY A 355 -21.65 12.96 -0.14
C GLY A 355 -22.29 13.00 -1.51
N HIS A 356 -23.44 12.36 -1.64
CA HIS A 356 -24.23 12.37 -2.87
C HIS A 356 -25.73 12.38 -2.54
N GLU A 357 -26.53 12.98 -3.42
CA GLU A 357 -27.99 12.97 -3.35
C GLU A 357 -28.54 12.43 -4.65
N GLY A 358 -29.17 11.25 -4.59
CA GLY A 358 -29.43 10.46 -5.78
C GLY A 358 -28.10 10.23 -6.53
N GLY A 359 -28.09 10.49 -7.83
CA GLY A 359 -26.90 10.39 -8.68
C GLY A 359 -25.94 11.59 -8.63
N HIS A 360 -26.20 12.64 -7.85
CA HIS A 360 -25.37 13.86 -7.86
C HIS A 360 -24.35 13.87 -6.72
N LEU A 361 -23.06 13.99 -7.05
CA LEU A 361 -21.99 14.20 -6.06
C LEU A 361 -22.02 15.63 -5.51
N ARG A 362 -21.75 15.80 -4.22
CA ARG A 362 -21.74 17.10 -3.52
C ARG A 362 -20.33 17.52 -3.10
N SER A 363 -20.06 18.83 -3.15
CA SER A 363 -18.79 19.45 -2.74
C SER A 363 -17.57 18.79 -3.41
N VAL A 364 -17.66 18.61 -4.73
CA VAL A 364 -16.64 17.95 -5.53
C VAL A 364 -15.38 18.82 -5.59
N LEU A 365 -14.24 18.21 -5.30
CA LEU A 365 -12.91 18.75 -5.57
C LEU A 365 -12.16 17.76 -6.46
N ARG A 366 -11.90 18.19 -7.69
CA ARG A 366 -11.19 17.43 -8.71
C ARG A 366 -9.68 17.55 -8.56
N GLY A 367 -8.94 16.59 -9.11
CA GLY A 367 -7.48 16.55 -8.96
C GLY A 367 -7.01 16.38 -7.50
N ALA A 368 -7.75 15.61 -6.70
CA ALA A 368 -7.35 15.27 -5.34
C ALA A 368 -6.16 14.29 -5.34
N ARG A 369 -5.52 14.05 -4.19
CA ARG A 369 -4.41 13.07 -4.05
C ARG A 369 -3.32 13.22 -5.14
N PHE A 370 -2.98 14.47 -5.46
CA PHE A 370 -1.96 14.86 -6.44
C PHE A 370 -2.24 14.50 -7.90
N THR A 371 -3.47 14.14 -8.25
CA THR A 371 -3.81 13.92 -9.65
C THR A 371 -4.19 15.24 -10.32
N LYS A 372 -4.10 15.28 -11.65
CA LYS A 372 -4.63 16.41 -12.43
C LYS A 372 -6.10 16.16 -12.78
N ALA A 373 -6.92 17.21 -12.76
CA ALA A 373 -8.27 17.12 -13.32
C ALA A 373 -8.18 16.91 -14.85
N THR A 374 -8.85 15.88 -15.38
CA THR A 374 -8.82 15.54 -16.81
C THR A 374 -10.22 15.37 -17.37
N GLU A 375 -10.38 15.34 -18.70
CA GLU A 375 -11.68 15.06 -19.28
C GLU A 375 -11.99 13.56 -19.14
N HIS A 376 -13.25 13.22 -18.86
CA HIS A 376 -13.73 11.84 -18.82
C HIS A 376 -15.01 11.71 -19.63
N GLY A 377 -15.14 10.58 -20.34
CA GLY A 377 -16.30 10.28 -21.15
C GLY A 377 -17.53 9.90 -20.32
N SER A 378 -18.70 9.99 -20.95
CA SER A 378 -19.90 9.36 -20.41
C SER A 378 -19.69 7.85 -20.34
N GLY A 379 -20.18 7.21 -19.28
CA GLY A 379 -19.98 5.79 -19.04
C GLY A 379 -18.59 5.42 -18.53
N SER A 380 -17.68 6.38 -18.27
CA SER A 380 -16.42 6.07 -17.60
C SER A 380 -16.68 5.46 -16.23
N ARG A 381 -15.97 4.38 -15.93
CA ARG A 381 -16.08 3.67 -14.66
C ARG A 381 -15.64 4.55 -13.49
N VAL A 382 -16.43 4.53 -12.42
CA VAL A 382 -16.18 5.23 -11.17
C VAL A 382 -15.78 4.21 -10.12
N HIS A 383 -14.53 4.29 -9.68
CA HIS A 383 -13.97 3.40 -8.66
C HIS A 383 -14.16 4.02 -7.28
N ALA A 384 -14.88 3.29 -6.42
CA ALA A 384 -15.21 3.71 -5.07
C ALA A 384 -14.64 2.71 -4.06
N GLY A 385 -13.30 2.62 -4.05
CA GLY A 385 -12.60 1.62 -3.23
C GLY A 385 -12.79 1.83 -1.73
N ARG A 386 -12.47 0.79 -0.97
CA ARG A 386 -12.49 0.79 0.50
C ARG A 386 -11.14 1.21 1.05
N GLN A 387 -11.15 2.14 2.00
CA GLN A 387 -9.95 2.59 2.66
C GLN A 387 -9.74 1.87 3.99
N GLY A 388 -8.58 1.26 4.18
CA GLY A 388 -8.07 0.85 5.48
C GLY A 388 -6.95 1.77 5.92
N VAL A 389 -6.88 2.05 7.22
CA VAL A 389 -5.84 2.89 7.82
C VAL A 389 -5.25 2.16 9.02
N VAL A 390 -3.93 2.15 9.14
CA VAL A 390 -3.22 1.62 10.30
C VAL A 390 -2.12 2.58 10.72
N ARG A 391 -1.93 2.73 12.03
CA ARG A 391 -0.83 3.49 12.62
C ARG A 391 0.15 2.52 13.28
N VAL A 392 1.40 2.61 12.87
CA VAL A 392 2.47 1.70 13.27
C VAL A 392 3.48 2.48 14.10
N PRO A 393 3.69 2.14 15.37
CA PRO A 393 4.79 2.70 16.13
C PRO A 393 6.11 2.13 15.59
N VAL A 394 7.10 2.99 15.40
CA VAL A 394 8.45 2.58 15.03
C VAL A 394 9.33 2.63 16.26
N ALA A 395 10.16 1.60 16.45
CA ALA A 395 11.07 1.54 17.58
C ALA A 395 12.21 2.55 17.38
N VAL A 396 12.10 3.70 18.04
CA VAL A 396 13.12 4.76 18.04
C VAL A 396 13.74 4.87 19.43
N SER A 397 15.07 5.03 19.52
CA SER A 397 15.67 5.40 20.80
C SER A 397 15.18 6.80 21.18
N ARG A 398 14.80 6.97 22.46
CA ARG A 398 14.32 8.25 23.00
C ARG A 398 15.31 9.39 22.80
N GLU A 399 16.60 9.07 22.71
CA GLU A 399 17.68 10.04 22.55
C GLU A 399 17.65 10.75 21.19
N HIS A 400 17.06 10.13 20.15
CA HIS A 400 16.92 10.77 18.83
C HIS A 400 15.75 11.77 18.74
N TRP A 401 14.93 11.84 19.78
CA TRP A 401 13.78 12.72 19.84
C TRP A 401 14.00 13.73 20.96
N PRO A 402 14.60 14.91 20.68
CA PRO A 402 14.73 15.93 21.70
C PRO A 402 13.33 16.24 22.23
N HIS A 403 13.14 16.10 23.53
CA HIS A 403 11.87 16.42 24.16
C HIS A 403 11.47 17.84 23.75
N VAL A 404 10.42 17.94 22.92
CA VAL A 404 9.72 19.19 22.68
C VAL A 404 9.22 19.63 24.06
N ARG A 405 9.81 20.71 24.57
CA ARG A 405 9.47 21.28 25.89
C ARG A 405 8.08 21.88 25.88
#